data_AF-A0A4Q4YQF8-F1
#
_entry.id   AF-A0A4Q4YQF8-F1
#
_cell.length_a   1.000
_cell.length_b   1.000
_cell.length_c   1.000
_cell.angle_alpha   90.00
_cell.angle_beta   90.00
_cell.angle_gamma   90.00
#
_symmetry.space_group_name_H-M   'P 1'
#
loop_
_entity.id
_entity.type
_entity.pdbx_description
1 polymer ?
#
loop_
_entity_poly.entity_id
_entity_poly.type
_entity_poly.pdbx_seq_one_letter_code
_entity_poly.pdbx_strand_id
1 'polypeptide(L)'
;MDFREYPSADTETVDEAILKLFLILSTWLKPNVAPHGGLTLEISIYSPSDSQHTFSGDLHFGPDPFETEDDERQRLRTHDPYHGWRHGRRLGRPLMQAISEILNITEPKFRKGLPSVKVVTSLILRRQTRRALSANSLQKIFKSLPGLECINYEPWREFFRCPQYHQDRGYQNIILTSLPETLKTLTIFEDFNEDYNIVHCFHYITREWPYPPELVRTPNPSVGAALAYRSLGLERLSASYIVDAKDFFRACEPKWMWDNLTSLTLTSPLLTLCKPHPFAINKMLVDAGTAALRMPQLRTMVIWNGMKRNACAFRYQVTANSTTLGWCGTWDLELDIDVLDVWRKAALRYTRHELSILASRNLNKQDIQSHAVAIRELNLRYRHTIAGDVQGSALSSTYPASYRPIPNSAAALMYTLTVLNNTLEKTTTFFDLPHVGLDEPPTRIPQGSSNPKRSLHNIAYALGALTASGGTIGFVKTGSVPSIAAGLTVGLLYGLGGYRIQSRQPWGVELALLASVVLGGSSIPRAIRLGKPVPTVLSVLSIFGMVMFGNAFRKSL
;
A
#
# COMPACT_ATOMS: atom_id res chain seq x y z
N MET A 1 -8.02 23.91 12.49
CA MET A 1 -9.19 23.73 13.38
C MET A 1 -8.70 23.11 14.66
N ASP A 2 -8.95 23.79 15.78
CA ASP A 2 -8.55 23.36 17.12
C ASP A 2 -9.56 22.31 17.60
N PHE A 3 -9.30 21.04 17.31
CA PHE A 3 -10.14 19.92 17.76
C PHE A 3 -9.86 19.65 19.24
N ARG A 4 -10.52 20.38 20.13
CA ARG A 4 -10.76 19.90 21.50
C ARG A 4 -11.79 18.77 21.42
N GLU A 5 -11.33 17.57 21.12
CA GLU A 5 -12.15 16.35 21.20
C GLU A 5 -12.52 16.11 22.65
N TYR A 6 -13.81 16.29 22.99
CA TYR A 6 -14.39 15.61 24.13
C TYR A 6 -14.27 14.10 23.89
N PRO A 7 -13.85 13.29 24.88
CA PRO A 7 -13.81 11.85 24.70
C PRO A 7 -15.20 11.34 24.31
N SER A 8 -15.29 10.55 23.23
CA SER A 8 -16.54 9.90 22.86
C SER A 8 -16.98 8.96 24.00
N ALA A 9 -18.29 8.78 24.20
CA ALA A 9 -18.83 7.86 25.20
C ALA A 9 -18.25 6.43 25.04
N ASP A 10 -17.94 6.04 23.80
CA ASP A 10 -17.26 4.78 23.47
C ASP A 10 -15.86 4.70 24.10
N THR A 11 -15.10 5.79 24.06
CA THR A 11 -13.74 5.84 24.63
C THR A 11 -13.78 5.70 26.15
N GLU A 12 -14.75 6.33 26.81
CA GLU A 12 -14.93 6.20 28.27
C GLU A 12 -15.34 4.76 28.65
N THR A 13 -16.20 4.14 27.84
CA THR A 13 -16.61 2.73 28.04
C THR A 13 -15.41 1.78 27.95
N VAL A 14 -14.55 1.95 26.94
CA VAL A 14 -13.32 1.16 26.77
C VAL A 14 -12.34 1.41 27.93
N ASP A 15 -12.19 2.67 28.35
CA ASP A 15 -11.33 3.06 29.48
C ASP A 15 -11.74 2.34 30.77
N GLU A 16 -13.02 2.40 31.11
CA GLU A 16 -13.55 1.73 32.30
C GLU A 16 -13.44 0.21 32.22
N ALA A 17 -13.72 -0.39 31.06
CA ALA A 17 -13.68 -1.84 30.89
C ALA A 17 -12.26 -2.39 31.08
N ILE A 18 -11.27 -1.78 30.42
CA ILE A 18 -9.86 -2.18 30.55
C ILE A 18 -9.37 -1.94 31.98
N LEU A 19 -9.73 -0.80 32.60
CA LEU A 19 -9.34 -0.51 33.98
C LEU A 19 -9.91 -1.55 34.96
N LYS A 20 -11.22 -1.86 34.88
CA LYS A 20 -11.87 -2.87 35.72
C LYS A 20 -11.23 -4.24 35.53
N LEU A 21 -10.94 -4.63 34.29
CA LEU A 21 -10.25 -5.89 33.99
C LEU A 21 -8.87 -5.94 34.63
N PHE A 22 -8.05 -4.90 34.48
CA PHE A 22 -6.71 -4.86 35.05
C PHE A 22 -6.74 -4.88 36.59
N LEU A 23 -7.72 -4.20 37.20
CA LEU A 23 -7.94 -4.29 38.65
C LEU A 23 -8.22 -5.72 39.09
N ILE A 24 -9.10 -6.44 38.40
CA ILE A 24 -9.39 -7.85 38.70
C ILE A 24 -8.13 -8.71 38.53
N LEU A 25 -7.47 -8.64 37.37
CA LEU A 25 -6.30 -9.47 37.06
C LEU A 25 -5.11 -9.18 37.97
N SER A 26 -4.98 -7.96 38.48
CA SER A 26 -3.92 -7.60 39.43
C SER A 26 -4.00 -8.38 40.76
N THR A 27 -5.19 -8.89 41.11
CA THR A 27 -5.40 -9.69 42.33
C THR A 27 -5.09 -11.19 42.15
N TRP A 28 -4.87 -11.66 40.92
CA TRP A 28 -4.75 -13.08 40.62
C TRP A 28 -3.39 -13.67 41.00
N LEU A 29 -2.36 -12.83 41.15
CA LEU A 29 -1.06 -13.29 41.62
C LEU A 29 -1.02 -13.25 43.16
N LYS A 30 -1.10 -14.43 43.80
CA LYS A 30 -0.92 -14.54 45.24
C LYS A 30 0.59 -14.54 45.58
N PRO A 31 1.05 -13.83 46.64
CA PRO A 31 2.47 -13.72 46.98
C PRO A 31 3.22 -15.05 47.13
N ASN A 32 2.51 -16.14 47.41
CA ASN A 32 3.07 -17.44 47.78
C ASN A 32 2.73 -18.57 46.79
N VAL A 33 2.22 -18.24 45.60
CA VAL A 33 1.89 -19.22 44.56
C VAL A 33 2.62 -18.84 43.28
N ALA A 34 3.61 -19.63 42.88
CA ALA A 34 4.19 -19.52 41.55
C ALA A 34 3.09 -19.76 40.51
N PRO A 35 2.87 -18.86 39.54
CA PRO A 35 1.82 -19.04 38.56
C PRO A 35 2.06 -20.34 37.77
N HIS A 36 1.11 -21.27 37.85
CA HIS A 36 1.10 -22.46 36.99
C HIS A 36 0.66 -22.05 35.58
N GLY A 37 1.63 -21.61 34.77
CA GLY A 37 1.37 -21.13 33.41
C GLY A 37 0.93 -19.66 33.38
N GLY A 38 1.20 -19.00 32.25
CA GLY A 38 0.84 -17.61 32.03
C GLY A 38 -0.52 -17.43 31.36
N LEU A 39 -1.18 -16.30 31.61
CA LEU A 39 -2.48 -15.95 31.04
C LEU A 39 -2.31 -15.29 29.66
N THR A 40 -3.08 -15.75 28.67
CA THR A 40 -3.26 -15.02 27.41
C THR A 40 -4.45 -14.08 27.54
N LEU A 41 -4.20 -12.78 27.40
CA LEU A 41 -5.22 -11.75 27.34
C LEU A 41 -5.50 -11.38 25.88
N GLU A 42 -6.70 -11.64 25.42
CA GLU A 42 -7.17 -11.20 24.11
C GLU A 42 -8.18 -10.06 24.28
N ILE A 43 -7.96 -8.93 23.59
CA ILE A 43 -8.82 -7.75 23.65
C ILE A 43 -9.36 -7.46 22.26
N SER A 44 -10.68 -7.27 22.16
CA SER A 44 -11.36 -6.79 20.97
C SER A 44 -12.30 -5.64 21.29
N ILE A 45 -12.29 -4.60 20.46
CA ILE A 45 -13.12 -3.39 20.60
C ILE A 45 -13.93 -3.21 19.33
N TYR A 46 -15.25 -3.34 19.43
CA TYR A 46 -16.17 -3.22 18.30
C TYR A 46 -17.54 -2.74 18.75
N SER A 47 -18.28 -2.09 17.84
CA SER A 47 -19.71 -1.83 18.04
C SER A 47 -20.52 -2.96 17.41
N PRO A 48 -21.52 -3.54 18.09
CA PRO A 48 -22.45 -4.49 17.48
C PRO A 48 -23.17 -3.94 16.24
N SER A 49 -23.35 -2.62 16.14
CA SER A 49 -23.96 -1.99 14.96
C SER A 49 -23.10 -2.12 13.69
N ASP A 50 -21.77 -2.21 13.84
CA ASP A 50 -20.84 -2.23 12.72
C ASP A 50 -21.07 -3.46 11.82
N SER A 51 -21.34 -4.62 12.43
CA SER A 51 -21.61 -5.89 11.75
C SER A 51 -23.08 -6.05 11.32
N GLN A 52 -24.00 -5.22 11.83
CA GLN A 52 -25.42 -5.28 11.50
C GLN A 52 -25.79 -4.46 10.26
N HIS A 53 -24.97 -3.47 9.89
CA HIS A 53 -25.26 -2.52 8.81
C HIS A 53 -24.14 -2.49 7.75
N THR A 54 -23.32 -1.45 7.75
CA THR A 54 -22.36 -1.13 6.69
C THR A 54 -21.32 -2.23 6.44
N PHE A 55 -20.88 -2.93 7.49
CA PHE A 55 -19.78 -3.90 7.44
C PHE A 55 -20.24 -5.33 7.76
N SER A 56 -21.49 -5.64 7.44
CA SER A 56 -22.03 -6.99 7.60
C SER A 56 -21.21 -8.03 6.80
N GLY A 57 -20.79 -9.11 7.45
CA GLY A 57 -19.90 -10.12 6.85
C GLY A 57 -18.44 -9.70 6.70
N ASP A 58 -18.08 -8.42 6.91
CA ASP A 58 -16.68 -7.96 6.91
C ASP A 58 -16.02 -8.13 8.30
N LEU A 59 -16.80 -8.40 9.35
CA LEU A 59 -16.37 -8.50 10.75
C LEU A 59 -16.68 -9.89 11.31
N HIS A 60 -15.65 -10.64 11.68
CA HIS A 60 -15.78 -11.99 12.28
C HIS A 60 -14.94 -12.12 13.55
N PHE A 61 -15.57 -12.33 14.70
CA PHE A 61 -14.88 -12.41 16.01
C PHE A 61 -14.70 -13.86 16.50
N GLY A 62 -14.39 -14.78 15.57
CA GLY A 62 -14.07 -16.17 15.90
C GLY A 62 -12.57 -16.45 16.01
N PRO A 63 -12.21 -17.61 16.59
CA PRO A 63 -10.83 -18.08 16.63
C PRO A 63 -10.29 -18.41 15.24
N ASP A 64 -11.20 -18.77 14.31
CA ASP A 64 -10.89 -19.07 12.92
C ASP A 64 -10.73 -17.76 12.12
N PRO A 65 -9.63 -17.57 11.36
CA PRO A 65 -9.50 -16.45 10.44
C PRO A 65 -10.46 -16.48 9.25
N PHE A 66 -11.27 -17.53 9.07
CA PHE A 66 -12.22 -17.73 7.97
C PHE A 66 -13.69 -17.58 8.42
N GLU A 67 -14.59 -17.22 7.49
CA GLU A 67 -16.03 -17.16 7.74
C GLU A 67 -16.56 -18.55 8.15
N THR A 68 -17.33 -18.61 9.23
CA THR A 68 -18.06 -19.83 9.63
C THR A 68 -19.35 -19.98 8.82
N GLU A 69 -19.96 -21.17 8.83
CA GLU A 69 -21.27 -21.38 8.18
C GLU A 69 -22.34 -20.39 8.67
N ASP A 70 -22.29 -20.02 9.96
CA ASP A 70 -23.24 -19.07 10.54
C ASP A 70 -22.96 -17.63 10.07
N ASP A 71 -21.69 -17.25 9.89
CA ASP A 71 -21.34 -15.96 9.29
C ASP A 71 -21.79 -15.88 7.83
N GLU A 72 -21.60 -16.97 7.07
CA GLU A 72 -22.08 -17.05 5.69
C GLU A 72 -23.60 -16.95 5.62
N ARG A 73 -24.33 -17.67 6.49
CA ARG A 73 -25.80 -17.60 6.58
C ARG A 73 -26.26 -16.20 6.94
N GLN A 74 -25.61 -15.55 7.90
CA GLN A 74 -25.93 -14.18 8.30
C GLN A 74 -25.69 -13.20 7.15
N ARG A 75 -24.53 -13.29 6.49
CA ARG A 75 -24.19 -12.47 5.32
C ARG A 75 -25.20 -12.65 4.19
N LEU A 76 -25.60 -13.88 3.88
CA LEU A 76 -26.60 -14.19 2.84
C LEU A 76 -27.98 -13.58 3.15
N ARG A 77 -28.32 -13.40 4.43
CA ARG A 77 -29.57 -12.77 4.88
C ARG A 77 -29.50 -11.24 4.89
N THR A 78 -28.32 -10.63 4.82
CA THR A 78 -28.17 -9.17 4.88
C THR A 78 -28.85 -8.47 3.70
N HIS A 79 -29.87 -7.69 3.99
CA HIS A 79 -30.55 -6.82 3.03
C HIS A 79 -30.72 -5.43 3.64
N ASP A 80 -29.77 -4.55 3.33
CA ASP A 80 -29.76 -3.16 3.79
C ASP A 80 -29.40 -2.24 2.60
N PRO A 81 -30.40 -1.87 1.77
CA PRO A 81 -30.14 -1.07 0.58
C PRO A 81 -29.54 0.30 0.87
N TYR A 82 -29.77 0.86 2.07
CA TYR A 82 -29.22 2.15 2.50
C TYR A 82 -27.70 2.06 2.67
N HIS A 83 -27.21 0.95 3.21
CA HIS A 83 -25.78 0.69 3.37
C HIS A 83 -25.14 -0.10 2.22
N GLY A 84 -25.83 -0.21 1.08
CA GLY A 84 -25.30 -0.81 -0.14
C GLY A 84 -25.40 -2.34 -0.21
N TRP A 85 -26.17 -2.98 0.67
CA TRP A 85 -26.40 -4.42 0.71
C TRP A 85 -27.75 -4.79 0.10
N ARG A 86 -27.75 -5.74 -0.85
CA ARG A 86 -28.99 -6.34 -1.39
C ARG A 86 -28.83 -7.85 -1.50
N HIS A 87 -29.63 -8.59 -0.74
CA HIS A 87 -29.68 -10.06 -0.77
C HIS A 87 -28.29 -10.70 -0.58
N GLY A 88 -27.58 -10.26 0.45
CA GLY A 88 -26.23 -10.70 0.80
C GLY A 88 -25.11 -10.28 -0.15
N ARG A 89 -25.43 -9.46 -1.17
CA ARG A 89 -24.43 -8.89 -2.08
C ARG A 89 -24.26 -7.40 -1.81
N ARG A 90 -23.01 -6.98 -1.66
CA ARG A 90 -22.64 -5.58 -1.62
C ARG A 90 -22.60 -5.00 -3.03
N LEU A 91 -23.51 -4.07 -3.32
CA LEU A 91 -23.60 -3.40 -4.62
C LEU A 91 -22.99 -1.99 -4.59
N GLY A 92 -22.90 -1.38 -3.41
CA GLY A 92 -22.32 -0.05 -3.20
C GLY A 92 -21.07 -0.11 -2.31
N ARG A 93 -20.09 0.76 -2.58
CA ARG A 93 -18.95 0.96 -1.66
C ARG A 93 -19.44 1.62 -0.36
N PRO A 94 -18.83 1.32 0.79
CA PRO A 94 -19.15 2.05 2.02
C PRO A 94 -18.84 3.54 1.86
N LEU A 95 -19.63 4.37 2.53
CA LEU A 95 -19.38 5.81 2.61
C LEU A 95 -18.07 6.07 3.35
N MET A 96 -17.36 7.13 2.96
CA MET A 96 -16.09 7.53 3.58
C MET A 96 -16.26 7.72 5.11
N GLN A 97 -17.36 8.34 5.55
CA GLN A 97 -17.64 8.54 6.97
C GLN A 97 -17.71 7.21 7.71
N ALA A 98 -18.45 6.23 7.19
CA ALA A 98 -18.56 4.92 7.83
C ALA A 98 -17.23 4.16 7.92
N ILE A 99 -16.36 4.30 6.90
CA ILE A 99 -15.00 3.75 6.92
C ILE A 99 -14.15 4.43 8.00
N SER A 100 -14.23 5.76 8.09
CA SER A 100 -13.49 6.53 9.10
C SER A 100 -13.96 6.22 10.52
N GLU A 101 -15.26 6.03 10.72
CA GLU A 101 -15.87 5.71 12.02
C GLU A 101 -15.36 4.38 12.58
N ILE A 102 -15.35 3.33 11.74
CA ILE A 102 -15.01 1.97 12.19
C ILE A 102 -13.49 1.79 12.39
N LEU A 103 -12.68 2.54 11.66
CA LEU A 103 -11.21 2.51 11.73
C LEU A 103 -10.65 3.60 12.66
N ASN A 104 -11.51 4.31 13.38
CA ASN A 104 -11.10 5.40 14.25
C ASN A 104 -10.19 4.91 15.40
N ILE A 105 -9.28 5.79 15.82
CA ILE A 105 -8.37 5.55 16.94
C ILE A 105 -9.10 5.90 18.24
N THR A 106 -9.19 4.93 19.14
CA THR A 106 -9.71 5.14 20.50
C THR A 106 -8.54 5.48 21.43
N GLU A 107 -8.69 6.55 22.23
CA GLU A 107 -7.68 6.96 23.21
C GLU A 107 -8.19 6.91 24.67
N PRO A 108 -8.31 5.71 25.26
CA PRO A 108 -8.47 5.56 26.70
C PRO A 108 -7.31 6.25 27.43
N LYS A 109 -7.62 7.21 28.29
CA LYS A 109 -6.62 8.05 28.97
C LYS A 109 -6.07 7.36 30.21
N PHE A 110 -6.78 6.39 30.78
CA PHE A 110 -6.46 5.68 32.02
C PHE A 110 -6.01 6.65 33.13
N ARG A 111 -6.80 7.71 33.38
CA ARG A 111 -6.41 8.80 34.30
C ARG A 111 -6.12 8.32 35.73
N LYS A 112 -6.79 7.24 36.15
CA LYS A 112 -6.59 6.59 37.45
C LYS A 112 -5.32 5.71 37.52
N GLY A 113 -4.61 5.54 36.40
CA GLY A 113 -3.52 4.58 36.25
C GLY A 113 -4.03 3.16 36.05
N LEU A 114 -3.26 2.34 35.32
CA LEU A 114 -3.50 0.90 35.22
C LEU A 114 -2.64 0.19 36.29
N PRO A 115 -3.20 -0.75 37.06
CA PRO A 115 -2.44 -1.54 38.02
C PRO A 115 -1.50 -2.52 37.30
N SER A 116 -0.41 -2.91 37.96
CA SER A 116 0.52 -3.90 37.42
C SER A 116 -0.09 -5.31 37.46
N VAL A 117 -0.10 -5.99 36.31
CA VAL A 117 -0.65 -7.34 36.13
C VAL A 117 0.45 -8.28 35.65
N LYS A 118 1.01 -9.07 36.57
CA LYS A 118 2.11 -10.00 36.30
C LYS A 118 1.67 -11.33 35.69
N VAL A 119 0.40 -11.72 35.87
CA VAL A 119 -0.11 -13.03 35.45
C VAL A 119 -0.26 -13.15 33.93
N VAL A 120 -0.37 -12.02 33.22
CA VAL A 120 -0.52 -11.98 31.76
C VAL A 120 0.85 -12.11 31.10
N THR A 121 1.03 -13.17 30.31
CA THR A 121 2.27 -13.45 29.56
C THR A 121 2.08 -13.32 28.05
N SER A 122 0.85 -13.29 27.56
CA SER A 122 0.56 -13.10 26.14
C SER A 122 -0.57 -12.08 25.96
N LEU A 123 -0.38 -11.12 25.06
CA LEU A 123 -1.40 -10.13 24.69
C LEU A 123 -1.73 -10.27 23.21
N ILE A 124 -3.03 -10.39 22.90
CA ILE A 124 -3.54 -10.47 21.54
C ILE A 124 -4.53 -9.34 21.31
N LEU A 125 -4.24 -8.52 20.29
CA LEU A 125 -5.09 -7.45 19.76
C LEU A 125 -5.25 -7.75 18.28
N ARG A 126 -6.35 -8.43 17.91
CA ARG A 126 -6.51 -8.97 16.56
C ARG A 126 -7.01 -7.93 15.56
N ARG A 127 -6.80 -8.20 14.27
CA ARG A 127 -7.29 -7.40 13.13
C ARG A 127 -8.80 -7.27 13.09
N GLN A 128 -9.57 -8.10 13.81
CA GLN A 128 -11.03 -7.93 13.85
C GLN A 128 -11.43 -6.74 14.72
N THR A 129 -10.52 -6.29 15.58
CA THR A 129 -10.59 -5.00 16.26
C THR A 129 -10.31 -3.88 15.27
N ARG A 130 -11.37 -3.35 14.65
CA ARG A 130 -11.25 -2.26 13.68
C ARG A 130 -10.86 -0.93 14.30
N ARG A 131 -11.29 -0.70 15.55
CA ARG A 131 -10.94 0.49 16.33
C ARG A 131 -9.58 0.31 16.98
N ALA A 132 -8.56 0.95 16.42
CA ALA A 132 -7.21 0.86 16.94
C ALA A 132 -7.09 1.60 18.29
N LEU A 133 -6.23 1.12 19.18
CA LEU A 133 -5.85 1.87 20.37
C LEU A 133 -4.78 2.90 20.03
N SER A 134 -4.85 4.09 20.63
CA SER A 134 -3.80 5.09 20.49
C SER A 134 -2.45 4.55 21.00
N ALA A 135 -1.36 5.08 20.45
CA ALA A 135 -0.03 4.73 20.92
C ALA A 135 0.18 5.03 22.43
N ASN A 136 -0.42 6.11 22.94
CA ASN A 136 -0.35 6.49 24.35
C ASN A 136 -1.08 5.46 25.26
N SER A 137 -2.23 4.98 24.82
CA SER A 137 -3.01 3.96 25.54
C SER A 137 -2.27 2.60 25.54
N LEU A 138 -1.72 2.19 24.40
CA LEU A 138 -0.87 1.00 24.29
C LEU A 138 0.35 1.09 25.20
N GLN A 139 0.98 2.27 25.27
CA GLN A 139 2.13 2.52 26.16
C GLN A 139 1.80 2.18 27.62
N LYS A 140 0.64 2.64 28.09
CA LYS A 140 0.17 2.41 29.47
C LYS A 140 -0.19 0.95 29.71
N ILE A 141 -0.80 0.30 28.72
CA ILE A 141 -1.10 -1.14 28.77
C ILE A 141 0.20 -1.95 28.89
N PHE A 142 1.17 -1.76 28.00
CA PHE A 142 2.42 -2.52 28.02
C PHE A 142 3.23 -2.32 29.30
N LYS A 143 3.32 -1.07 29.80
CA LYS A 143 3.97 -0.78 31.10
C LYS A 143 3.30 -1.46 32.29
N SER A 144 2.01 -1.79 32.17
CA SER A 144 1.23 -2.44 33.22
C SER A 144 1.29 -3.97 33.12
N LEU A 145 1.90 -4.53 32.07
CA LEU A 145 2.05 -5.97 31.83
C LEU A 145 3.54 -6.38 31.87
N PRO A 146 4.21 -6.33 33.04
CA PRO A 146 5.66 -6.58 33.12
C PRO A 146 6.09 -8.03 32.84
N GLY A 147 5.16 -9.00 32.86
CA GLY A 147 5.42 -10.42 32.60
C GLY A 147 5.23 -10.84 31.15
N LEU A 148 5.03 -9.89 30.23
CA LEU A 148 4.65 -10.19 28.85
C LEU A 148 5.80 -10.84 28.08
N GLU A 149 5.57 -12.03 27.54
CA GLU A 149 6.51 -12.79 26.71
C GLU A 149 6.11 -12.78 25.23
N CYS A 150 4.81 -12.60 24.93
CA CYS A 150 4.26 -12.63 23.58
C CYS A 150 3.30 -11.45 23.34
N ILE A 151 3.47 -10.76 22.21
CA ILE A 151 2.53 -9.76 21.72
C ILE A 151 2.13 -10.13 20.29
N ASN A 152 0.83 -10.23 20.05
CA ASN A 152 0.25 -10.17 18.71
C ASN A 152 -0.61 -8.91 18.59
N TYR A 153 -0.15 -7.95 17.78
CA TYR A 153 -0.83 -6.67 17.57
C TYR A 153 -1.12 -6.46 16.09
N GLU A 154 -2.39 -6.44 15.73
CA GLU A 154 -2.83 -6.39 14.34
C GLU A 154 -3.70 -5.14 14.09
N PRO A 155 -3.13 -3.92 14.11
CA PRO A 155 -3.90 -2.69 13.92
C PRO A 155 -4.36 -2.50 12.48
N TRP A 156 -5.35 -1.64 12.31
CA TRP A 156 -5.67 -1.08 11.00
C TRP A 156 -4.85 0.18 10.75
N ARG A 157 -4.42 0.32 9.50
CA ARG A 157 -3.71 1.48 8.99
C ARG A 157 -4.59 2.74 9.00
N GLU A 158 -3.99 3.88 9.33
CA GLU A 158 -4.61 5.20 9.16
C GLU A 158 -4.51 5.66 7.69
N PHE A 159 -5.58 6.25 7.16
CA PHE A 159 -5.66 6.62 5.75
C PHE A 159 -4.79 7.84 5.43
N PHE A 160 -4.69 8.78 6.36
CA PHE A 160 -4.06 10.07 6.13
C PHE A 160 -2.60 10.09 6.60
N ARG A 161 -1.71 10.62 5.75
CA ARG A 161 -0.25 10.64 6.00
C ARG A 161 0.15 11.44 7.26
N CYS A 162 -0.51 12.57 7.56
CA CYS A 162 -0.16 13.38 8.73
C CYS A 162 -0.51 12.66 10.06
N PRO A 163 -1.76 12.20 10.26
CA PRO A 163 -2.10 11.31 11.38
C PRO A 163 -1.21 10.05 11.46
N GLN A 164 -0.91 9.39 10.33
CA GLN A 164 -0.02 8.23 10.30
C GLN A 164 1.41 8.56 10.76
N TYR A 165 1.96 9.74 10.42
CA TYR A 165 3.29 10.14 10.88
C TYR A 165 3.36 10.28 12.41
N HIS A 166 2.31 10.85 13.02
CA HIS A 166 2.20 10.92 14.48
C HIS A 166 2.04 9.53 15.11
N GLN A 167 1.24 8.66 14.50
CA GLN A 167 1.06 7.27 14.95
C GLN A 167 2.37 6.47 14.86
N ASP A 168 3.12 6.58 13.77
CA ASP A 168 4.42 5.94 13.56
C ASP A 168 5.45 6.41 14.60
N ARG A 169 5.47 7.71 14.93
CA ARG A 169 6.31 8.23 16.03
C ARG A 169 5.90 7.67 17.38
N GLY A 170 4.59 7.46 17.60
CA GLY A 170 4.04 6.77 18.76
C GLY A 170 4.54 5.32 18.85
N TYR A 171 4.48 4.57 17.75
CA TYR A 171 4.99 3.19 17.69
C TYR A 171 6.49 3.13 17.97
N GLN A 172 7.29 4.01 17.37
CA GLN A 172 8.73 4.12 17.67
C GLN A 172 8.96 4.28 19.18
N ASN A 173 8.23 5.19 19.82
CA ASN A 173 8.35 5.43 21.25
C ASN A 173 7.98 4.19 22.09
N ILE A 174 6.88 3.52 21.75
CA ILE A 174 6.46 2.29 22.43
C ILE A 174 7.55 1.21 22.34
N ILE A 175 8.05 0.96 21.12
CA ILE A 175 9.05 -0.07 20.85
C ILE A 175 10.30 0.19 21.71
N LEU A 176 10.77 1.44 21.77
CA LEU A 176 11.97 1.79 22.50
C LEU A 176 11.79 1.82 24.02
N THR A 177 10.62 2.22 24.53
CA THR A 177 10.47 2.59 25.95
C THR A 177 9.52 1.73 26.77
N SER A 178 8.65 0.94 26.12
CA SER A 178 7.46 0.39 26.78
C SER A 178 7.27 -1.10 26.59
N LEU A 179 7.95 -1.71 25.63
CA LEU A 179 7.99 -3.18 25.51
C LEU A 179 8.84 -3.77 26.65
N PRO A 180 8.32 -4.75 27.40
CA PRO A 180 9.03 -5.33 28.53
C PRO A 180 10.26 -6.13 28.08
N GLU A 181 11.23 -6.28 28.98
CA GLU A 181 12.47 -7.05 28.72
C GLU A 181 12.22 -8.56 28.62
N THR A 182 11.12 -9.06 29.21
CA THR A 182 10.69 -10.45 29.14
C THR A 182 10.15 -10.86 27.77
N LEU A 183 9.93 -9.91 26.87
CA LEU A 183 9.31 -10.14 25.57
C LEU A 183 10.21 -11.01 24.68
N LYS A 184 9.69 -12.15 24.24
CA LYS A 184 10.38 -13.09 23.33
C LYS A 184 9.81 -13.05 21.92
N THR A 185 8.49 -12.86 21.80
CA THR A 185 7.77 -12.89 20.53
C THR A 185 7.01 -11.60 20.30
N LEU A 186 7.27 -10.94 19.18
CA LEU A 186 6.54 -9.75 18.75
C LEU A 186 6.01 -9.95 17.33
N THR A 187 4.69 -9.88 17.18
CA THR A 187 4.01 -9.80 15.90
C THR A 187 3.29 -8.47 15.80
N ILE A 188 3.59 -7.71 14.76
CA ILE A 188 2.84 -6.51 14.37
C ILE A 188 2.38 -6.66 12.92
N PHE A 189 1.07 -6.61 12.69
CA PHE A 189 0.49 -6.72 11.35
C PHE A 189 -0.44 -5.53 11.10
N GLU A 190 0.05 -4.49 10.42
CA GLU A 190 -0.77 -3.34 10.06
C GLU A 190 -1.61 -3.68 8.83
N ASP A 191 -2.90 -3.97 9.03
CA ASP A 191 -3.81 -4.34 7.95
C ASP A 191 -4.42 -3.11 7.27
N PHE A 192 -4.83 -3.26 6.02
CA PHE A 192 -5.58 -2.26 5.28
C PHE A 192 -6.40 -2.92 4.19
N ASN A 193 -7.43 -2.20 3.73
CA ASN A 193 -8.26 -2.64 2.61
C ASN A 193 -8.04 -1.68 1.43
N GLU A 194 -7.53 -2.21 0.31
CA GLU A 194 -7.23 -1.41 -0.87
C GLU A 194 -8.48 -0.75 -1.47
N ASP A 195 -9.65 -1.38 -1.35
CA ASP A 195 -10.90 -0.81 -1.82
C ASP A 195 -11.33 0.40 -0.96
N TYR A 196 -11.04 0.40 0.35
CA TYR A 196 -11.23 1.55 1.24
C TYR A 196 -10.27 2.69 0.92
N ASN A 197 -8.99 2.37 0.66
CA ASN A 197 -8.00 3.36 0.23
C ASN A 197 -8.46 4.07 -1.05
N ILE A 198 -9.02 3.33 -2.02
CA ILE A 198 -9.56 3.91 -3.24
C ILE A 198 -10.74 4.86 -2.94
N VAL A 199 -11.65 4.52 -2.03
CA VAL A 199 -12.73 5.44 -1.63
C VAL A 199 -12.14 6.77 -1.13
N HIS A 200 -11.15 6.69 -0.24
CA HIS A 200 -10.49 7.88 0.31
C HIS A 200 -9.67 8.66 -0.73
N CYS A 201 -8.91 8.02 -1.63
CA CYS A 201 -8.08 8.73 -2.62
C CYS A 201 -8.90 9.45 -3.71
N PHE A 202 -10.11 8.98 -4.01
CA PHE A 202 -10.94 9.52 -5.09
C PHE A 202 -12.11 10.38 -4.59
N HIS A 203 -12.27 10.55 -3.28
CA HIS A 203 -13.25 11.46 -2.72
C HIS A 203 -12.81 12.92 -2.93
N TYR A 204 -13.75 13.81 -3.28
CA TYR A 204 -13.41 15.19 -3.67
C TYR A 204 -12.82 16.00 -2.51
N ILE A 205 -13.35 15.82 -1.28
CA ILE A 205 -12.89 16.54 -0.09
C ILE A 205 -11.41 16.22 0.21
N THR A 206 -11.01 14.96 0.09
CA THR A 206 -9.66 14.49 0.45
C THR A 206 -8.61 14.76 -0.64
N ARG A 207 -9.03 15.10 -1.87
CA ARG A 207 -8.12 15.49 -2.96
C ARG A 207 -7.46 16.84 -2.75
N GLU A 208 -8.15 17.74 -2.07
CA GLU A 208 -7.65 19.08 -1.75
C GLU A 208 -6.86 19.12 -0.43
N TRP A 209 -6.71 17.97 0.25
CA TRP A 209 -5.93 17.90 1.47
C TRP A 209 -4.42 18.02 1.17
N PRO A 210 -3.65 18.72 2.03
CA PRO A 210 -2.21 18.85 1.88
C PRO A 210 -1.47 17.51 1.87
N TYR A 211 -2.09 16.46 2.43
CA TYR A 211 -1.53 15.13 2.57
C TYR A 211 -2.57 14.08 2.16
N PRO A 212 -2.65 13.74 0.85
CA PRO A 212 -3.65 12.82 0.36
C PRO A 212 -3.41 11.39 0.91
N PRO A 213 -4.46 10.55 0.96
CA PRO A 213 -4.34 9.15 1.36
C PRO A 213 -3.37 8.38 0.45
N GLU A 214 -2.55 7.49 1.01
CA GLU A 214 -1.59 6.71 0.22
C GLU A 214 -2.13 5.32 -0.14
N LEU A 215 -2.19 5.02 -1.45
CA LEU A 215 -2.57 3.69 -1.95
C LEU A 215 -1.59 2.59 -1.52
N VAL A 216 -0.30 2.92 -1.45
CA VAL A 216 0.77 2.03 -0.99
C VAL A 216 1.32 2.63 0.31
N ARG A 217 1.33 1.83 1.37
CA ARG A 217 1.88 2.22 2.67
C ARG A 217 3.36 2.55 2.55
N THR A 218 3.75 3.75 2.96
CA THR A 218 5.16 4.16 3.11
C THR A 218 5.56 4.05 4.58
N PRO A 219 6.32 3.02 5.00
CA PRO A 219 6.77 2.88 6.39
C PRO A 219 7.70 4.02 6.83
N ASN A 220 7.63 4.40 8.11
CA ASN A 220 8.56 5.36 8.68
C ASN A 220 9.90 4.66 9.03
N PRO A 221 11.05 5.11 8.49
CA PRO A 221 12.36 4.49 8.75
C PRO A 221 12.71 4.38 10.24
N SER A 222 12.25 5.33 11.07
CA SER A 222 12.51 5.34 12.52
C SER A 222 11.84 4.17 13.25
N VAL A 223 10.68 3.69 12.76
CA VAL A 223 10.02 2.49 13.30
C VAL A 223 10.81 1.24 12.94
N GLY A 224 11.29 1.15 11.69
CA GLY A 224 12.18 0.07 11.24
C GLY A 224 13.47 -0.01 12.06
N ALA A 225 14.11 1.13 12.32
CA ALA A 225 15.31 1.19 13.15
C ALA A 225 15.05 0.80 14.62
N ALA A 226 13.93 1.25 15.20
CA ALA A 226 13.54 0.88 16.56
C ALA A 226 13.29 -0.63 16.71
N LEU A 227 12.62 -1.25 15.72
CA LEU A 227 12.41 -2.70 15.71
C LEU A 227 13.71 -3.46 15.48
N ALA A 228 14.62 -2.96 14.64
CA ALA A 228 15.93 -3.57 14.44
C ALA A 228 16.71 -3.64 15.77
N TYR A 229 16.75 -2.53 16.52
CA TYR A 229 17.35 -2.51 17.86
C TYR A 229 16.64 -3.45 18.84
N ARG A 230 15.30 -3.39 18.96
CA ARG A 230 14.59 -4.26 19.91
C ARG A 230 14.65 -5.73 19.56
N SER A 231 14.80 -6.08 18.29
CA SER A 231 14.88 -7.46 17.85
C SER A 231 16.08 -8.23 18.40
N LEU A 232 17.12 -7.54 18.89
CA LEU A 232 18.29 -8.16 19.52
C LEU A 232 17.93 -9.05 20.72
N GLY A 233 16.89 -8.68 21.47
CA GLY A 233 16.40 -9.46 22.61
C GLY A 233 15.26 -10.44 22.29
N LEU A 234 14.82 -10.52 21.02
CA LEU A 234 13.67 -11.34 20.64
C LEU A 234 14.09 -12.72 20.11
N GLU A 235 13.22 -13.71 20.31
CA GLU A 235 13.32 -15.02 19.65
C GLU A 235 12.59 -15.03 18.31
N ARG A 236 11.49 -14.28 18.20
CA ARG A 236 10.66 -14.20 16.99
C ARG A 236 10.13 -12.79 16.77
N LEU A 237 10.36 -12.26 15.58
CA LEU A 237 9.82 -10.98 15.13
C LEU A 237 9.06 -11.17 13.80
N SER A 238 7.81 -10.75 13.77
CA SER A 238 7.05 -10.52 12.54
C SER A 238 6.56 -9.08 12.52
N ALA A 239 6.92 -8.30 11.50
CA ALA A 239 6.44 -6.93 11.32
C ALA A 239 6.01 -6.73 9.87
N SER A 240 4.71 -6.60 9.64
CA SER A 240 4.09 -6.52 8.32
C SER A 240 3.43 -5.16 8.10
N TYR A 241 3.74 -4.55 6.96
CA TYR A 241 3.30 -3.25 6.42
C TYR A 241 3.69 -2.01 7.24
N ILE A 242 3.87 -2.14 8.55
CA ILE A 242 4.32 -1.06 9.45
C ILE A 242 5.82 -0.73 9.31
N VAL A 243 6.60 -1.63 8.70
CA VAL A 243 8.05 -1.47 8.45
C VAL A 243 8.44 -1.78 7.01
N ASP A 244 9.55 -1.17 6.58
CA ASP A 244 10.31 -1.58 5.41
C ASP A 244 11.55 -2.37 5.85
N ALA A 245 11.71 -3.59 5.34
CA ALA A 245 12.89 -4.42 5.54
C ALA A 245 14.18 -3.70 5.13
N LYS A 246 14.13 -2.85 4.08
CA LYS A 246 15.25 -2.01 3.67
C LYS A 246 15.74 -1.11 4.80
N ASP A 247 14.83 -0.41 5.47
CA ASP A 247 15.19 0.51 6.55
C ASP A 247 15.59 -0.24 7.83
N PHE A 248 14.95 -1.39 8.10
CA PHE A 248 15.33 -2.28 9.19
C PHE A 248 16.80 -2.73 9.06
N PHE A 249 17.20 -3.30 7.92
CA PHE A 249 18.57 -3.80 7.73
C PHE A 249 19.60 -2.68 7.60
N ARG A 250 19.21 -1.52 7.04
CA ARG A 250 20.08 -0.34 6.99
C ARG A 250 20.43 0.19 8.39
N ALA A 251 19.54 0.02 9.36
CA ALA A 251 19.78 0.46 10.74
C ALA A 251 20.67 -0.50 11.55
N CYS A 252 20.92 -1.72 11.06
CA CYS A 252 21.71 -2.72 11.78
C CYS A 252 23.18 -2.31 11.89
N GLU A 253 23.69 -2.19 13.12
CA GLU A 253 25.10 -1.84 13.35
C GLU A 253 26.03 -3.06 13.28
N PRO A 254 27.29 -2.93 12.83
CA PRO A 254 28.24 -4.05 12.69
C PRO A 254 28.44 -4.91 13.94
N LYS A 255 28.40 -4.29 15.13
CA LYS A 255 28.62 -4.93 16.44
C LYS A 255 27.40 -5.70 16.99
N TRP A 256 26.24 -5.58 16.35
CA TRP A 256 25.02 -6.24 16.82
C TRP A 256 25.06 -7.75 16.57
N MET A 257 24.57 -8.50 17.56
CA MET A 257 24.41 -9.95 17.53
C MET A 257 23.01 -10.31 18.01
N TRP A 258 22.35 -11.23 17.30
CA TRP A 258 21.03 -11.74 17.66
C TRP A 258 21.15 -13.16 18.21
N ASP A 259 21.50 -13.27 19.47
CA ASP A 259 21.85 -14.56 20.07
C ASP A 259 20.68 -15.56 20.08
N ASN A 260 19.45 -15.06 20.14
CA ASN A 260 18.24 -15.88 20.32
C ASN A 260 17.27 -15.85 19.13
N LEU A 261 17.48 -14.98 18.13
CA LEU A 261 16.50 -14.77 17.07
C LEU A 261 16.43 -15.99 16.12
N THR A 262 15.31 -16.70 16.18
CA THR A 262 15.03 -17.89 15.36
C THR A 262 14.18 -17.59 14.13
N SER A 263 13.32 -16.56 14.20
CA SER A 263 12.41 -16.21 13.11
C SER A 263 12.32 -14.71 12.91
N LEU A 264 12.52 -14.26 11.67
CA LEU A 264 12.36 -12.87 11.25
C LEU A 264 11.47 -12.80 10.01
N THR A 265 10.34 -12.12 10.11
CA THR A 265 9.44 -11.86 8.98
C THR A 265 9.21 -10.36 8.84
N LEU A 266 9.53 -9.80 7.68
CA LEU A 266 9.42 -8.38 7.39
C LEU A 266 8.74 -8.16 6.04
N THR A 267 8.08 -7.01 5.88
CA THR A 267 7.61 -6.56 4.57
C THR A 267 8.54 -5.53 3.95
N SER A 268 8.51 -5.38 2.62
CA SER A 268 9.14 -4.23 1.96
C SER A 268 8.27 -3.69 0.82
N PRO A 269 8.06 -2.36 0.72
CA PRO A 269 7.43 -1.74 -0.44
C PRO A 269 8.21 -1.95 -1.75
N LEU A 270 9.52 -2.26 -1.70
CA LEU A 270 10.32 -2.58 -2.90
C LEU A 270 9.78 -3.80 -3.67
N LEU A 271 9.00 -4.64 -3.00
CA LEU A 271 8.38 -5.84 -3.54
C LEU A 271 6.99 -5.59 -4.17
N THR A 272 6.58 -4.33 -4.35
CA THR A 272 5.30 -3.94 -4.98
C THR A 272 5.43 -3.68 -6.49
N LEU A 273 4.32 -3.89 -7.22
CA LEU A 273 4.27 -4.00 -8.70
C LEU A 273 4.34 -2.67 -9.49
N CYS A 274 5.06 -1.67 -8.98
CA CYS A 274 5.37 -0.44 -9.72
C CYS A 274 6.87 -0.36 -10.00
N LYS A 275 7.30 -1.07 -11.06
CA LYS A 275 8.70 -1.27 -11.48
C LYS A 275 9.54 -1.92 -10.37
N PRO A 276 9.66 -3.27 -10.33
CA PRO A 276 10.66 -3.89 -9.47
C PRO A 276 12.00 -3.21 -9.78
N HIS A 277 12.68 -2.76 -8.73
CA HIS A 277 14.02 -2.19 -8.83
C HIS A 277 14.98 -3.30 -8.44
N PRO A 278 15.42 -4.17 -9.38
CA PRO A 278 16.09 -5.42 -9.03
C PRO A 278 17.35 -5.14 -8.23
N PHE A 279 18.10 -4.10 -8.61
CA PHE A 279 19.25 -3.60 -7.85
C PHE A 279 18.91 -3.26 -6.39
N ALA A 280 17.82 -2.53 -6.14
CA ALA A 280 17.44 -2.16 -4.77
C ALA A 280 16.96 -3.36 -3.97
N ILE A 281 16.26 -4.30 -4.61
CA ILE A 281 15.80 -5.55 -3.98
C ILE A 281 17.00 -6.42 -3.63
N ASN A 282 17.88 -6.71 -4.60
CA ASN A 282 19.08 -7.52 -4.36
C ASN A 282 20.00 -6.87 -3.33
N LYS A 283 20.18 -5.54 -3.35
CA LYS A 283 20.89 -4.83 -2.28
C LYS A 283 20.27 -5.09 -0.90
N MET A 284 18.96 -4.96 -0.76
CA MET A 284 18.27 -5.24 0.50
C MET A 284 18.47 -6.70 0.94
N LEU A 285 18.44 -7.66 0.00
CA LEU A 285 18.65 -9.07 0.28
C LEU A 285 20.12 -9.38 0.69
N VAL A 286 21.10 -8.64 0.16
CA VAL A 286 22.49 -8.68 0.61
C VAL A 286 22.62 -8.12 2.03
N ASP A 287 22.00 -6.98 2.31
CA ASP A 287 22.00 -6.37 3.65
C ASP A 287 21.34 -7.33 4.67
N ALA A 288 20.25 -8.01 4.29
CA ALA A 288 19.60 -9.05 5.07
C ALA A 288 20.50 -10.27 5.35
N GLY A 289 21.17 -10.79 4.31
CA GLY A 289 22.13 -11.90 4.47
C GLY A 289 23.34 -11.52 5.34
N THR A 290 23.79 -10.26 5.24
CA THR A 290 24.87 -9.71 6.08
C THR A 290 24.45 -9.62 7.55
N ALA A 291 23.18 -9.28 7.81
CA ALA A 291 22.62 -9.38 9.16
C ALA A 291 22.51 -10.84 9.62
N ALA A 292 22.08 -11.76 8.75
CA ALA A 292 21.96 -13.19 9.06
C ALA A 292 23.28 -13.86 9.47
N LEU A 293 24.44 -13.37 8.98
CA LEU A 293 25.77 -13.79 9.46
C LEU A 293 25.99 -13.56 10.96
N ARG A 294 25.12 -12.78 11.62
CA ARG A 294 25.17 -12.42 13.04
C ARG A 294 23.93 -12.91 13.81
N MET A 295 23.21 -13.87 13.24
CA MET A 295 22.01 -14.49 13.83
C MET A 295 22.23 -16.01 13.98
N PRO A 296 22.99 -16.47 14.98
CA PRO A 296 23.41 -17.88 15.12
C PRO A 296 22.25 -18.88 15.21
N GLN A 297 21.09 -18.47 15.73
CA GLN A 297 19.93 -19.35 15.91
C GLN A 297 18.88 -19.22 14.80
N LEU A 298 19.17 -18.46 13.73
CA LEU A 298 18.19 -18.16 12.68
C LEU A 298 17.75 -19.44 11.94
N ARG A 299 16.45 -19.75 12.06
CA ARG A 299 15.80 -20.87 11.36
C ARG A 299 14.99 -20.40 10.17
N THR A 300 14.41 -19.21 10.22
CA THR A 300 13.56 -18.71 9.13
C THR A 300 13.71 -17.21 9.00
N MET A 301 14.01 -16.75 7.78
CA MET A 301 13.88 -15.34 7.42
C MET A 301 12.97 -15.22 6.21
N VAL A 302 11.97 -14.35 6.29
CA VAL A 302 11.05 -14.07 5.19
C VAL A 302 10.94 -12.57 4.96
N ILE A 303 11.19 -12.14 3.74
CA ILE A 303 10.93 -10.77 3.30
C ILE A 303 9.88 -10.86 2.20
N TRP A 304 8.72 -10.25 2.42
CA TRP A 304 7.57 -10.46 1.55
C TRP A 304 6.77 -9.18 1.30
N ASN A 305 5.86 -9.24 0.35
CA ASN A 305 4.80 -8.26 0.20
C ASN A 305 3.60 -8.94 -0.48
N GLY A 306 2.40 -8.54 -0.09
CA GLY A 306 1.15 -9.01 -0.67
C GLY A 306 0.18 -7.84 -0.79
N MET A 307 -0.53 -7.77 -1.89
CA MET A 307 -1.71 -6.91 -2.12
C MET A 307 -2.49 -7.50 -3.30
N LYS A 308 -3.67 -6.97 -3.60
CA LYS A 308 -4.46 -7.42 -4.75
C LYS A 308 -3.61 -7.45 -6.03
N ARG A 309 -3.51 -8.63 -6.64
CA ARG A 309 -2.75 -8.95 -7.87
C ARG A 309 -1.22 -8.88 -7.77
N ASN A 310 -0.66 -8.74 -6.57
CA ASN A 310 0.78 -8.78 -6.34
C ASN A 310 1.09 -9.56 -5.08
N ALA A 311 1.88 -10.61 -5.19
CA ALA A 311 2.39 -11.31 -4.01
C ALA A 311 3.80 -11.80 -4.32
N CYS A 312 4.76 -11.58 -3.44
CA CYS A 312 6.04 -12.25 -3.51
C CYS A 312 6.69 -12.38 -2.13
N ALA A 313 7.58 -13.37 -2.01
CA ALA A 313 8.35 -13.65 -0.83
C ALA A 313 9.73 -14.20 -1.21
N PHE A 314 10.76 -13.62 -0.61
CA PHE A 314 12.07 -14.23 -0.45
C PHE A 314 12.07 -15.01 0.87
N ARG A 315 12.52 -16.27 0.84
CA ARG A 315 12.51 -17.16 2.01
C ARG A 315 13.84 -17.88 2.17
N TYR A 316 14.43 -17.70 3.35
CA TYR A 316 15.47 -18.57 3.89
C TYR A 316 14.86 -19.47 4.96
N GLN A 317 15.12 -20.77 4.90
CA GLN A 317 14.57 -21.73 5.85
C GLN A 317 15.55 -22.87 6.15
N VAL A 318 15.77 -23.10 7.45
CA VAL A 318 16.56 -24.21 7.99
C VAL A 318 15.60 -25.22 8.61
N THR A 319 15.67 -26.46 8.15
CA THR A 319 14.96 -27.60 8.72
C THR A 319 15.95 -28.60 9.33
N ALA A 320 15.44 -29.69 9.91
CA ALA A 320 16.29 -30.77 10.40
C ALA A 320 17.15 -31.41 9.28
N ASN A 321 16.69 -31.35 8.02
CA ASN A 321 17.27 -32.12 6.92
C ASN A 321 17.85 -31.24 5.79
N SER A 322 17.58 -29.93 5.80
CA SER A 322 17.99 -29.05 4.70
C SER A 322 18.07 -27.58 5.11
N THR A 323 18.91 -26.84 4.40
CA THR A 323 18.97 -25.38 4.45
C THR A 323 18.61 -24.85 3.06
N THR A 324 17.52 -24.10 2.95
CA THR A 324 16.92 -23.72 1.67
C THR A 324 16.82 -22.20 1.50
N LEU A 325 17.00 -21.73 0.27
CA LEU A 325 16.72 -20.35 -0.15
C LEU A 325 15.79 -20.39 -1.36
N GLY A 326 14.77 -19.54 -1.40
CA GLY A 326 13.87 -19.52 -2.56
C GLY A 326 13.11 -18.22 -2.72
N TRP A 327 12.64 -18.02 -3.96
CA TRP A 327 11.72 -16.96 -4.36
C TRP A 327 10.37 -17.56 -4.74
N CYS A 328 9.29 -16.94 -4.28
CA CYS A 328 7.93 -17.30 -4.69
C CYS A 328 7.16 -16.02 -4.94
N GLY A 329 6.47 -15.89 -6.08
CA GLY A 329 5.67 -14.70 -6.32
C GLY A 329 4.92 -14.66 -7.64
N THR A 330 4.17 -13.58 -7.85
CA THR A 330 3.42 -13.29 -9.08
C THR A 330 4.29 -12.78 -10.24
N TRP A 331 5.59 -12.65 -10.00
CA TRP A 331 6.62 -12.24 -10.94
C TRP A 331 7.96 -12.82 -10.49
N ASP A 332 8.87 -13.00 -11.45
CA ASP A 332 10.18 -13.59 -11.21
C ASP A 332 11.25 -12.54 -10.87
N LEU A 333 12.10 -12.85 -9.90
CA LEU A 333 13.31 -12.10 -9.57
C LEU A 333 14.51 -13.01 -9.79
N GLU A 334 15.48 -12.55 -10.58
CA GLU A 334 16.80 -13.16 -10.63
C GLU A 334 17.63 -12.66 -9.43
N LEU A 335 18.08 -13.59 -8.59
CA LEU A 335 18.90 -13.27 -7.42
C LEU A 335 20.36 -13.10 -7.86
N ASP A 336 20.92 -11.93 -7.55
CA ASP A 336 22.31 -11.63 -7.90
C ASP A 336 23.28 -12.57 -7.17
N ILE A 337 24.46 -12.77 -7.77
CA ILE A 337 25.50 -13.64 -7.20
C ILE A 337 25.91 -13.21 -5.78
N ASP A 338 25.92 -11.90 -5.51
CA ASP A 338 26.22 -11.35 -4.18
C ASP A 338 25.21 -11.77 -3.12
N VAL A 339 23.92 -11.87 -3.50
CA VAL A 339 22.86 -12.39 -2.62
C VAL A 339 23.14 -13.86 -2.33
N LEU A 340 23.38 -14.66 -3.36
CA LEU A 340 23.64 -16.09 -3.20
C LEU A 340 24.88 -16.34 -2.33
N ASP A 341 25.95 -15.58 -2.53
CA ASP A 341 27.21 -15.74 -1.80
C ASP A 341 27.09 -15.37 -0.32
N VAL A 342 26.41 -14.28 0.02
CA VAL A 342 26.23 -13.91 1.44
C VAL A 342 25.36 -14.93 2.17
N TRP A 343 24.30 -15.43 1.51
CA TRP A 343 23.40 -16.41 2.11
C TRP A 343 24.05 -17.80 2.22
N ARG A 344 24.90 -18.19 1.26
CA ARG A 344 25.74 -19.39 1.37
C ARG A 344 26.68 -19.30 2.56
N LYS A 345 27.34 -18.15 2.76
CA LYS A 345 28.21 -17.91 3.92
C LYS A 345 27.43 -17.99 5.24
N ALA A 346 26.23 -17.42 5.30
CA ALA A 346 25.37 -17.50 6.48
C ALA A 346 24.94 -18.95 6.79
N ALA A 347 24.51 -19.69 5.77
CA ALA A 347 24.16 -21.10 5.90
C ALA A 347 25.35 -21.97 6.35
N LEU A 348 26.52 -21.80 5.73
CA LEU A 348 27.73 -22.54 6.06
C LEU A 348 28.20 -22.27 7.50
N ARG A 349 27.99 -21.05 8.00
CA ARG A 349 28.45 -20.63 9.33
C ARG A 349 27.67 -21.28 10.47
N TYR A 350 26.35 -21.45 10.31
CA TYR A 350 25.47 -21.84 11.43
C TYR A 350 24.65 -23.11 11.17
N THR A 351 24.69 -23.67 9.97
CA THR A 351 23.92 -24.87 9.62
C THR A 351 24.84 -26.00 9.17
N ARG A 352 24.34 -27.24 9.27
CA ARG A 352 25.10 -28.45 8.88
C ARG A 352 24.95 -28.81 7.41
N HIS A 353 24.01 -28.17 6.71
CA HIS A 353 23.66 -28.50 5.33
C HIS A 353 24.12 -27.37 4.41
N GLU A 354 24.58 -27.73 3.21
CA GLU A 354 24.80 -26.76 2.16
C GLU A 354 23.49 -26.05 1.77
N LEU A 355 23.58 -24.80 1.34
CA LEU A 355 22.43 -24.01 0.93
C LEU A 355 21.88 -24.51 -0.41
N SER A 356 20.70 -25.12 -0.41
CA SER A 356 19.99 -25.49 -1.64
C SER A 356 19.13 -24.33 -2.13
N ILE A 357 19.35 -23.89 -3.37
CA ILE A 357 18.52 -22.87 -4.01
C ILE A 357 17.30 -23.54 -4.65
N LEU A 358 16.11 -23.18 -4.20
CA LEU A 358 14.84 -23.67 -4.74
C LEU A 358 14.49 -22.92 -6.02
N ALA A 359 13.90 -23.63 -6.98
CA ALA A 359 13.37 -23.01 -8.18
C ALA A 359 12.26 -22.00 -7.85
N SER A 360 12.23 -20.87 -8.57
CA SER A 360 11.21 -19.84 -8.39
C SER A 360 9.81 -20.41 -8.61
N ARG A 361 8.93 -20.21 -7.64
CA ARG A 361 7.52 -20.60 -7.75
C ARG A 361 6.69 -19.42 -8.26
N ASN A 362 6.11 -19.58 -9.44
CA ASN A 362 5.24 -18.59 -10.06
C ASN A 362 3.78 -18.73 -9.59
N LEU A 363 3.22 -17.63 -9.09
CA LEU A 363 1.83 -17.50 -8.69
C LEU A 363 1.03 -16.76 -9.76
N ASN A 364 -0.22 -17.18 -9.99
CA ASN A 364 -1.09 -16.45 -10.89
C ASN A 364 -1.61 -15.17 -10.21
N LYS A 365 -1.27 -14.01 -10.77
CA LYS A 365 -1.72 -12.70 -10.29
C LYS A 365 -3.24 -12.54 -10.22
N GLN A 366 -4.00 -13.32 -11.00
CA GLN A 366 -5.47 -13.26 -10.97
C GLN A 366 -6.06 -13.95 -9.74
N ASP A 367 -5.31 -14.84 -9.09
CA ASP A 367 -5.79 -15.58 -7.93
C ASP A 367 -5.57 -14.77 -6.64
N ILE A 368 -4.62 -13.85 -6.65
CA ILE A 368 -4.31 -12.97 -5.50
C ILE A 368 -5.35 -11.85 -5.40
N GLN A 369 -6.44 -12.10 -4.68
CA GLN A 369 -7.54 -11.15 -4.52
C GLN A 369 -7.48 -10.29 -3.24
N SER A 370 -6.68 -10.70 -2.25
CA SER A 370 -6.55 -10.01 -0.96
C SER A 370 -5.22 -10.34 -0.27
N HIS A 371 -4.90 -9.61 0.81
CA HIS A 371 -3.77 -9.90 1.70
C HIS A 371 -3.81 -11.34 2.24
N ALA A 372 -4.99 -11.80 2.69
CA ALA A 372 -5.16 -13.15 3.23
C ALA A 372 -4.84 -14.22 2.19
N VAL A 373 -5.29 -14.05 0.94
CA VAL A 373 -4.94 -14.97 -0.15
C VAL A 373 -3.44 -14.90 -0.46
N ALA A 374 -2.83 -13.72 -0.51
CA ALA A 374 -1.39 -13.59 -0.69
C ALA A 374 -0.60 -14.36 0.39
N ILE A 375 -0.96 -14.21 1.67
CA ILE A 375 -0.36 -14.90 2.80
C ILE A 375 -0.47 -16.42 2.64
N ARG A 376 -1.65 -16.91 2.26
CA ARG A 376 -1.92 -18.33 2.03
C ARG A 376 -1.08 -18.89 0.89
N GLU A 377 -1.10 -18.25 -0.28
CA GLU A 377 -0.39 -18.73 -1.47
C GLU A 377 1.14 -18.69 -1.31
N LEU A 378 1.65 -17.68 -0.60
CA LEU A 378 3.07 -17.57 -0.21
C LEU A 378 3.45 -18.52 0.93
N ASN A 379 2.50 -19.26 1.50
CA ASN A 379 2.68 -20.17 2.63
C ASN A 379 3.36 -19.48 3.83
N LEU A 380 2.92 -18.25 4.13
CA LEU A 380 3.35 -17.49 5.31
C LEU A 380 2.55 -17.99 6.51
N ARG A 381 2.76 -19.26 6.91
CA ARG A 381 2.04 -19.83 8.05
C ARG A 381 2.52 -19.18 9.34
N TYR A 382 1.65 -18.35 9.93
CA TYR A 382 1.68 -18.03 11.35
C TYR A 382 1.28 -19.30 12.12
N ARG A 383 2.24 -20.18 12.43
CA ARG A 383 1.96 -21.22 13.42
C ARG A 383 1.90 -20.54 14.79
N HIS A 384 0.70 -20.22 15.25
CA HIS A 384 0.42 -20.22 16.68
C HIS A 384 0.70 -21.65 17.16
N THR A 385 1.81 -21.84 17.86
CA THR A 385 2.03 -23.05 18.67
C THR A 385 1.04 -23.02 19.83
N ILE A 386 -0.17 -23.51 19.59
CA ILE A 386 -0.96 -24.15 20.63
C ILE A 386 -0.86 -25.64 20.34
N ALA A 387 -0.42 -26.39 21.34
CA ALA A 387 -0.20 -27.82 21.25
C ALA A 387 -1.52 -28.54 20.93
N GLY A 388 -1.45 -29.49 19.98
CA GLY A 388 -2.51 -30.46 19.68
C GLY A 388 -3.53 -29.99 18.66
N ASP A 389 -3.35 -30.34 17.39
CA ASP A 389 -4.29 -31.28 16.80
C ASP A 389 -3.82 -31.90 15.46
N VAL A 390 -4.32 -33.11 15.27
CA VAL A 390 -3.99 -34.09 14.23
C VAL A 390 -4.74 -33.80 12.92
N GLN A 391 -4.17 -34.29 11.82
CA GLN A 391 -4.70 -34.40 10.45
C GLN A 391 -6.17 -33.99 10.20
N GLY A 392 -6.36 -32.96 9.37
CA GLY A 392 -7.61 -32.66 8.69
C GLY A 392 -7.38 -32.52 7.20
N SER A 393 -8.00 -33.41 6.44
CA SER A 393 -7.96 -33.60 4.99
C SER A 393 -8.33 -32.36 4.16
N ALA A 394 -7.78 -32.32 2.94
CA ALA A 394 -8.12 -31.38 1.89
C ALA A 394 -9.64 -31.29 1.64
N LEU A 395 -10.22 -30.10 1.82
CA LEU A 395 -11.50 -29.73 1.22
C LEU A 395 -11.33 -28.42 0.45
N SER A 396 -11.51 -28.54 -0.85
CA SER A 396 -11.63 -27.45 -1.82
C SER A 396 -12.85 -26.60 -1.46
N SER A 397 -12.64 -25.43 -0.87
CA SER A 397 -13.67 -24.38 -0.79
C SER A 397 -13.42 -23.36 -1.90
N THR A 398 -14.23 -23.42 -2.94
CA THR A 398 -14.23 -22.48 -4.06
C THR A 398 -14.78 -21.14 -3.57
N TYR A 399 -13.92 -20.12 -3.45
CA TYR A 399 -14.37 -18.74 -3.21
C TYR A 399 -15.08 -18.24 -4.48
N PRO A 400 -16.32 -17.73 -4.42
CA PRO A 400 -16.90 -17.03 -5.56
C PRO A 400 -16.24 -15.66 -5.68
N ALA A 401 -15.57 -15.45 -6.82
CA ALA A 401 -15.06 -14.15 -7.24
C ALA A 401 -16.22 -13.15 -7.39
N SER A 402 -16.44 -12.29 -6.41
CA SER A 402 -17.40 -11.18 -6.50
C SER A 402 -16.72 -9.83 -6.53
N TYR A 403 -15.92 -9.61 -7.56
CA TYR A 403 -15.74 -8.29 -8.17
C TYR A 403 -15.52 -8.48 -9.67
N ARG A 404 -16.55 -8.26 -10.49
CA ARG A 404 -16.33 -7.96 -11.91
C ARG A 404 -16.05 -6.46 -12.00
N PRO A 405 -14.84 -6.02 -12.39
CA PRO A 405 -14.60 -4.60 -12.64
C PRO A 405 -15.48 -4.15 -13.80
N ILE A 406 -16.28 -3.10 -13.58
CA ILE A 406 -16.74 -2.23 -14.65
C ILE A 406 -15.48 -1.62 -15.30
N PRO A 407 -15.38 -1.51 -16.64
CA PRO A 407 -14.15 -1.06 -17.28
C PRO A 407 -13.76 0.35 -16.83
N ASN A 408 -12.65 0.48 -16.11
CA ASN A 408 -12.08 1.73 -15.61
C ASN A 408 -11.33 2.50 -16.73
N SER A 409 -12.03 2.88 -17.79
CA SER A 409 -11.50 3.80 -18.81
C SER A 409 -11.16 5.18 -18.20
N ALA A 410 -11.89 5.60 -17.15
CA ALA A 410 -11.65 6.84 -16.44
C ALA A 410 -10.42 6.81 -15.49
N ALA A 411 -10.12 5.69 -14.85
CA ALA A 411 -9.01 5.60 -13.91
C ALA A 411 -7.64 5.55 -14.62
N ALA A 412 -7.58 4.92 -15.79
CA ALA A 412 -6.37 4.92 -16.64
C ALA A 412 -6.08 6.34 -17.18
N LEU A 413 -7.12 7.06 -17.63
CA LEU A 413 -7.03 8.46 -18.08
C LEU A 413 -6.55 9.39 -16.96
N MET A 414 -7.06 9.21 -15.74
CA MET A 414 -6.67 10.05 -14.60
C MET A 414 -5.28 9.72 -14.06
N TYR A 415 -4.85 8.45 -14.06
CA TYR A 415 -3.48 8.06 -13.71
C TYR A 415 -2.47 8.66 -14.69
N THR A 416 -2.77 8.66 -15.98
CA THR A 416 -1.94 9.35 -16.98
C THR A 416 -1.90 10.87 -16.78
N LEU A 417 -3.01 11.50 -16.35
CA LEU A 417 -3.05 12.93 -16.03
C LEU A 417 -2.26 13.27 -14.76
N THR A 418 -2.28 12.42 -13.73
CA THR A 418 -1.47 12.61 -12.50
C THR A 418 0.02 12.44 -12.77
N VAL A 419 0.41 11.47 -13.61
CA VAL A 419 1.81 11.31 -14.05
C VAL A 419 2.24 12.51 -14.90
N LEU A 420 1.35 13.05 -15.75
CA LEU A 420 1.62 14.26 -16.52
C LEU A 420 1.80 15.49 -15.61
N ASN A 421 0.94 15.65 -14.59
CA ASN A 421 1.00 16.76 -13.64
C ASN A 421 2.31 16.75 -12.84
N ASN A 422 2.74 15.58 -12.37
CA ASN A 422 4.01 15.41 -11.66
C ASN A 422 5.24 15.56 -12.56
N THR A 423 5.10 15.38 -13.88
CA THR A 423 6.17 15.60 -14.85
C THR A 423 6.24 17.10 -15.24
N LEU A 424 5.10 17.78 -15.26
CA LEU A 424 4.98 19.23 -15.46
C LEU A 424 5.54 20.03 -14.28
N GLU A 425 5.29 19.61 -13.04
CA GLU A 425 5.90 20.21 -11.84
C GLU A 425 7.43 20.06 -11.81
N LYS A 426 7.96 18.95 -12.33
CA LYS A 426 9.42 18.73 -12.43
C LYS A 426 10.10 19.44 -13.61
N THR A 427 9.33 19.85 -14.62
CA THR A 427 9.85 20.65 -15.75
C THR A 427 9.71 22.15 -15.52
N THR A 428 8.79 22.59 -14.65
CA THR A 428 8.65 23.99 -14.24
C THR A 428 9.75 24.44 -13.28
N THR A 429 10.45 23.52 -12.59
CA THR A 429 11.65 23.84 -11.80
C THR A 429 12.92 24.09 -12.64
N PHE A 430 12.84 24.07 -13.98
CA PHE A 430 13.99 24.32 -14.87
C PHE A 430 13.94 25.67 -15.61
N PHE A 431 12.87 26.45 -15.46
CA PHE A 431 12.74 27.79 -16.05
C PHE A 431 12.11 28.74 -15.03
N ASP A 432 12.95 29.50 -14.31
CA ASP A 432 12.52 30.63 -13.49
C ASP A 432 11.92 31.74 -14.38
N LEU A 433 10.63 32.06 -14.19
CA LEU A 433 10.01 33.32 -14.61
C LEU A 433 8.99 33.79 -13.54
N PRO A 434 8.86 35.11 -13.30
CA PRO A 434 8.22 35.65 -12.11
C PRO A 434 6.68 35.75 -12.20
N HIS A 435 6.04 35.68 -11.03
CA HIS A 435 4.60 35.80 -10.80
C HIS A 435 4.02 37.15 -11.24
N VAL A 436 2.87 37.12 -11.94
CA VAL A 436 1.97 38.27 -12.10
C VAL A 436 0.51 37.81 -12.00
N GLY A 437 -0.30 38.64 -11.34
CA GLY A 437 -1.60 38.35 -10.75
C GLY A 437 -2.76 38.07 -11.70
N LEU A 438 -3.80 37.49 -11.12
CA LEU A 438 -5.12 37.26 -11.68
C LEU A 438 -5.92 38.56 -11.62
N ASP A 439 -6.37 39.08 -12.76
CA ASP A 439 -7.45 40.05 -12.84
C ASP A 439 -8.51 39.62 -13.88
N GLU A 440 -9.76 39.96 -13.56
CA GLU A 440 -11.04 39.55 -14.18
C GLU A 440 -11.21 39.91 -15.68
N PRO A 441 -12.18 39.29 -16.39
CA PRO A 441 -12.35 39.47 -17.83
C PRO A 441 -13.37 40.59 -18.16
N PRO A 442 -13.18 41.35 -19.26
CA PRO A 442 -14.28 42.05 -19.88
C PRO A 442 -14.79 41.30 -21.13
N THR A 443 -16.07 40.97 -21.08
CA THR A 443 -16.94 40.70 -22.22
C THR A 443 -16.87 41.80 -23.28
N ARG A 444 -16.68 41.43 -24.56
CA ARG A 444 -17.37 41.99 -25.75
C ARG A 444 -16.96 41.25 -27.03
N ILE A 445 -17.94 40.74 -27.77
CA ILE A 445 -17.81 40.34 -29.17
C ILE A 445 -18.10 41.58 -30.03
N PRO A 446 -17.30 41.88 -31.07
CA PRO A 446 -17.89 42.02 -32.40
C PRO A 446 -17.13 41.30 -33.52
N GLN A 447 -17.87 41.10 -34.60
CA GLN A 447 -17.65 40.28 -35.79
C GLN A 447 -16.52 40.74 -36.73
N GLY A 448 -16.06 39.80 -37.58
CA GLY A 448 -15.80 40.11 -38.99
C GLY A 448 -14.47 40.74 -39.39
N SER A 449 -13.37 40.02 -39.24
CA SER A 449 -12.26 40.05 -40.22
C SER A 449 -11.43 38.76 -40.07
N SER A 450 -11.21 38.04 -41.17
CA SER A 450 -10.47 36.78 -41.21
C SER A 450 -8.98 37.05 -40.98
N ASN A 451 -8.64 37.24 -39.71
CA ASN A 451 -7.28 37.39 -39.24
C ASN A 451 -6.56 36.05 -39.45
N PRO A 452 -5.45 35.95 -40.21
CA PRO A 452 -4.77 34.66 -40.46
C PRO A 452 -4.26 33.99 -39.17
N LYS A 453 -4.09 34.76 -38.08
CA LYS A 453 -3.79 34.23 -36.74
C LYS A 453 -5.01 33.63 -36.02
N ARG A 454 -6.24 33.99 -36.43
CA ARG A 454 -7.48 33.38 -35.90
C ARG A 454 -7.74 31.97 -36.44
N SER A 455 -7.28 31.65 -37.65
CA SER A 455 -7.43 30.30 -38.21
C SER A 455 -6.44 29.29 -37.62
N LEU A 456 -5.21 29.71 -37.29
CA LEU A 456 -4.13 28.83 -36.81
C LEU A 456 -4.40 28.18 -35.44
N HIS A 457 -4.96 28.90 -34.47
CA HIS A 457 -5.27 28.29 -33.16
C HIS A 457 -6.45 27.33 -33.24
N ASN A 458 -7.47 27.63 -34.07
CA ASN A 458 -8.58 26.71 -34.33
C ASN A 458 -8.10 25.42 -35.00
N ILE A 459 -7.15 25.51 -35.94
CA ILE A 459 -6.51 24.35 -36.56
C ILE A 459 -5.70 23.56 -35.52
N ALA A 460 -4.96 24.23 -34.64
CA ALA A 460 -4.21 23.57 -33.56
C ALA A 460 -5.14 22.82 -32.59
N TYR A 461 -6.25 23.43 -32.17
CA TYR A 461 -7.24 22.76 -31.32
C TYR A 461 -7.94 21.59 -32.02
N ALA A 462 -8.27 21.73 -33.30
CA ALA A 462 -8.86 20.64 -34.08
C ALA A 462 -7.90 19.45 -34.21
N LEU A 463 -6.62 19.69 -34.51
CA LEU A 463 -5.60 18.65 -34.59
C LEU A 463 -5.31 18.03 -33.22
N GLY A 464 -5.31 18.84 -32.15
CA GLY A 464 -5.17 18.35 -30.77
C GLY A 464 -6.32 17.44 -30.35
N ALA A 465 -7.56 17.83 -30.65
CA ALA A 465 -8.74 17.01 -30.34
C ALA A 465 -8.77 15.71 -31.16
N LEU A 466 -8.42 15.76 -32.45
CA LEU A 466 -8.36 14.58 -33.32
C LEU A 466 -7.26 13.59 -32.90
N THR A 467 -6.10 14.09 -32.47
CA THR A 467 -4.99 13.23 -32.01
C THR A 467 -5.26 12.61 -30.64
N ALA A 468 -5.81 13.38 -29.69
CA ALA A 468 -6.21 12.87 -28.37
C ALA A 468 -7.36 11.85 -28.46
N SER A 469 -8.39 12.13 -29.27
CA SER A 469 -9.50 11.20 -29.50
C SER A 469 -9.04 9.95 -30.24
N GLY A 470 -8.17 10.08 -31.27
CA GLY A 470 -7.57 8.95 -31.97
C GLY A 470 -6.74 8.05 -31.05
N GLY A 471 -5.93 8.62 -30.16
CA GLY A 471 -5.16 7.86 -29.17
C GLY A 471 -6.03 7.12 -28.17
N THR A 472 -7.12 7.76 -27.72
CA THR A 472 -8.11 7.18 -26.81
C THR A 472 -8.87 6.03 -27.46
N ILE A 473 -9.36 6.21 -28.70
CA ILE A 473 -10.05 5.17 -29.47
C ILE A 473 -9.10 4.00 -29.76
N GLY A 474 -7.83 4.28 -30.09
CA GLY A 474 -6.80 3.26 -30.27
C GLY A 474 -6.58 2.43 -29.01
N PHE A 475 -6.53 3.05 -27.84
CA PHE A 475 -6.44 2.35 -26.55
C PHE A 475 -7.68 1.54 -26.24
N VAL A 476 -8.88 2.08 -26.44
CA VAL A 476 -10.14 1.35 -26.22
C VAL A 476 -10.22 0.09 -27.10
N LYS A 477 -9.74 0.15 -28.34
CA LYS A 477 -9.76 -1.00 -29.26
C LYS A 477 -8.64 -2.02 -29.03
N THR A 478 -7.46 -1.59 -28.58
CA THR A 478 -6.25 -2.45 -28.57
C THR A 478 -5.62 -2.67 -27.20
N GLY A 479 -6.05 -1.94 -26.17
CA GLY A 479 -5.43 -1.97 -24.83
C GLY A 479 -4.00 -1.41 -24.79
N SER A 480 -3.52 -0.79 -25.86
CA SER A 480 -2.12 -0.37 -26.03
C SER A 480 -1.81 0.93 -25.28
N VAL A 481 -1.08 0.83 -24.17
CA VAL A 481 -0.58 1.98 -23.37
C VAL A 481 0.24 2.97 -24.22
N PRO A 482 1.09 2.54 -25.18
CA PRO A 482 1.77 3.46 -26.09
C PRO A 482 0.84 4.34 -26.93
N SER A 483 -0.35 3.87 -27.31
CA SER A 483 -1.30 4.62 -28.16
C SER A 483 -1.94 5.79 -27.41
N ILE A 484 -2.34 5.59 -26.16
CA ILE A 484 -2.93 6.65 -25.33
C ILE A 484 -1.87 7.67 -24.89
N ALA A 485 -0.66 7.20 -24.54
CA ALA A 485 0.45 8.08 -24.20
C ALA A 485 0.83 9.01 -25.37
N ALA A 486 0.94 8.46 -26.59
CA ALA A 486 1.24 9.27 -27.77
C ALA A 486 0.12 10.26 -28.11
N GLY A 487 -1.14 9.82 -28.10
CA GLY A 487 -2.28 10.68 -28.43
C GLY A 487 -2.49 11.83 -27.44
N LEU A 488 -2.35 11.58 -26.14
CA LEU A 488 -2.49 12.62 -25.12
C LEU A 488 -1.30 13.59 -25.12
N THR A 489 -0.08 13.09 -25.33
CA THR A 489 1.13 13.95 -25.37
C THR A 489 1.10 14.89 -26.57
N VAL A 490 0.83 14.37 -27.77
CA VAL A 490 0.74 15.19 -29.00
C VAL A 490 -0.48 16.12 -28.94
N GLY A 491 -1.62 15.63 -28.42
CA GLY A 491 -2.81 16.45 -28.23
C GLY A 491 -2.60 17.64 -27.30
N LEU A 492 -1.84 17.44 -26.21
CA LEU A 492 -1.48 18.49 -25.27
C LEU A 492 -0.52 19.52 -25.90
N LEU A 493 0.47 19.09 -26.68
CA LEU A 493 1.37 20.01 -27.40
C LEU A 493 0.60 20.90 -28.39
N TYR A 494 -0.36 20.35 -29.13
CA TYR A 494 -1.24 21.14 -29.99
C TYR A 494 -2.16 22.08 -29.20
N GLY A 495 -2.71 21.62 -28.07
CA GLY A 495 -3.56 22.44 -27.20
C GLY A 495 -2.81 23.64 -26.59
N LEU A 496 -1.59 23.41 -26.09
CA LEU A 496 -0.71 24.46 -25.57
C LEU A 496 -0.26 25.43 -26.67
N GLY A 497 0.08 24.91 -27.86
CA GLY A 497 0.40 25.73 -29.02
C GLY A 497 -0.78 26.61 -29.45
N GLY A 498 -1.99 26.04 -29.54
CA GLY A 498 -3.23 26.77 -29.85
C GLY A 498 -3.55 27.86 -28.82
N TYR A 499 -3.44 27.53 -27.54
CA TYR A 499 -3.65 28.49 -26.44
C TYR A 499 -2.67 29.65 -26.48
N ARG A 500 -1.39 29.38 -26.73
CA ARG A 500 -0.39 30.46 -26.86
C ARG A 500 -0.59 31.30 -28.12
N ILE A 501 -1.00 30.71 -29.25
CA ILE A 501 -1.36 31.45 -30.48
C ILE A 501 -2.57 32.35 -30.23
N GLN A 502 -3.58 31.87 -29.50
CA GLN A 502 -4.77 32.64 -29.14
C GLN A 502 -4.43 33.81 -28.21
N SER A 503 -3.60 33.56 -27.20
CA SER A 503 -3.16 34.55 -26.22
C SER A 503 -2.04 35.48 -26.73
N ARG A 504 -1.67 35.39 -28.02
CA ARG A 504 -0.59 36.18 -28.66
C ARG A 504 0.76 36.08 -27.96
N GLN A 505 1.04 34.93 -27.35
CA GLN A 505 2.30 34.66 -26.66
C GLN A 505 3.34 34.04 -27.63
N PRO A 506 4.65 34.24 -27.38
CA PRO A 506 5.70 33.60 -28.17
C PRO A 506 5.66 32.07 -28.01
N TRP A 507 6.33 31.35 -28.92
CA TRP A 507 6.44 29.87 -28.95
C TRP A 507 5.15 29.10 -29.28
N GLY A 508 4.05 29.77 -29.64
CA GLY A 508 2.79 29.07 -29.96
C GLY A 508 2.85 28.25 -31.26
N VAL A 509 3.39 28.83 -32.33
CA VAL A 509 3.51 28.16 -33.65
C VAL A 509 4.56 27.05 -33.60
N GLU A 510 5.65 27.25 -32.85
CA GLU A 510 6.75 26.31 -32.69
C GLU A 510 6.31 25.02 -31.98
N LEU A 511 5.48 25.14 -30.92
CA LEU A 511 4.91 23.98 -30.23
C LEU A 511 3.97 23.17 -31.13
N ALA A 512 3.15 23.84 -31.94
CA ALA A 512 2.26 23.17 -32.89
C ALA A 512 3.03 22.52 -34.06
N LEU A 513 4.14 23.12 -34.48
CA LEU A 513 5.05 22.54 -35.47
C LEU A 513 5.77 21.30 -34.89
N LEU A 514 6.28 21.40 -33.66
CA LEU A 514 6.89 20.27 -32.94
C LEU A 514 5.91 19.10 -32.78
N ALA A 515 4.66 19.38 -32.41
CA ALA A 515 3.61 18.36 -32.34
C ALA A 515 3.42 17.63 -33.68
N SER A 516 3.45 18.38 -34.79
CA SER A 516 3.30 17.84 -36.15
C SER A 516 4.48 16.95 -36.54
N VAL A 517 5.71 17.34 -36.18
CA VAL A 517 6.94 16.58 -36.43
C VAL A 517 6.97 15.29 -35.61
N VAL A 518 6.63 15.36 -34.32
CA VAL A 518 6.57 14.18 -33.43
C VAL A 518 5.52 13.19 -33.92
N LEU A 519 4.33 13.68 -34.32
CA LEU A 519 3.28 12.85 -34.88
C LEU A 519 3.76 12.14 -36.15
N GLY A 520 4.36 12.90 -37.08
CA GLY A 520 4.85 12.39 -38.37
C GLY A 520 5.99 11.40 -38.25
N GLY A 521 6.95 11.67 -37.36
CA GLY A 521 8.07 10.76 -37.08
C GLY A 521 7.61 9.38 -36.58
N SER A 522 6.46 9.32 -35.93
CA SER A 522 5.87 8.06 -35.46
C SER A 522 4.94 7.38 -36.47
N SER A 523 4.23 8.15 -37.30
CA SER A 523 3.16 7.65 -38.17
C SER A 523 3.61 7.36 -39.60
N ILE A 524 4.51 8.17 -40.18
CA ILE A 524 4.92 8.07 -41.60
C ILE A 524 5.66 6.75 -41.88
N PRO A 525 6.66 6.33 -41.07
CA PRO A 525 7.34 5.04 -41.29
C PRO A 525 6.38 3.86 -41.16
N ARG A 526 5.39 3.97 -40.27
CA ARG A 526 4.38 2.94 -40.03
C ARG A 526 3.34 2.89 -41.15
N ALA A 527 2.97 4.03 -41.74
CA ALA A 527 2.06 4.09 -42.89
C ALA A 527 2.69 3.40 -44.11
N ILE A 528 3.96 3.68 -44.38
CA ILE A 528 4.70 3.08 -45.51
C ILE A 528 4.88 1.57 -45.32
N ARG A 529 5.19 1.11 -44.09
CA ARG A 529 5.45 -0.31 -43.82
C ARG A 529 4.19 -1.17 -43.67
N LEU A 530 3.13 -0.64 -43.05
CA LEU A 530 1.96 -1.45 -42.66
C LEU A 530 0.76 -1.27 -43.57
N GLY A 531 0.65 -0.19 -44.35
CA GLY A 531 -0.49 0.08 -45.24
C GLY A 531 -1.86 0.17 -44.53
N LYS A 532 -1.88 0.25 -43.20
CA LYS A 532 -3.12 0.24 -42.40
C LYS A 532 -3.76 1.64 -42.36
N PRO A 533 -5.10 1.74 -42.33
CA PRO A 533 -5.81 3.01 -42.48
C PRO A 533 -5.48 4.04 -41.38
N VAL A 534 -5.23 3.58 -40.16
CA VAL A 534 -5.01 4.48 -39.01
C VAL A 534 -3.67 5.24 -39.09
N PRO A 535 -2.50 4.58 -39.27
CA PRO A 535 -1.24 5.29 -39.50
C PRO A 535 -1.25 6.21 -40.74
N THR A 536 -1.99 5.85 -41.78
CA THR A 536 -2.12 6.66 -43.01
C THR A 536 -2.84 7.97 -42.75
N VAL A 537 -3.99 7.94 -42.07
CA VAL A 537 -4.74 9.15 -41.70
C VAL A 537 -3.92 10.06 -40.79
N LEU A 538 -3.22 9.50 -39.81
CA LEU A 538 -2.35 10.28 -38.90
C LEU A 538 -1.16 10.94 -39.64
N SER A 539 -0.63 10.27 -40.67
CA SER A 539 0.45 10.82 -41.50
C SER A 539 -0.03 11.99 -42.35
N VAL A 540 -1.25 11.92 -42.91
CA VAL A 540 -1.86 13.03 -43.64
C VAL A 540 -2.11 14.23 -42.72
N LEU A 541 -2.62 14.00 -41.51
CA LEU A 541 -2.85 15.06 -40.52
C LEU A 541 -1.53 15.70 -40.04
N SER A 542 -0.48 14.91 -39.85
CA SER A 542 0.85 15.42 -39.50
C SER A 542 1.43 16.29 -40.62
N ILE A 543 1.37 15.83 -41.88
CA ILE A 543 1.86 16.61 -43.03
C ILE A 543 1.06 17.91 -43.17
N PHE A 544 -0.25 17.85 -43.01
CA PHE A 544 -1.11 19.04 -43.02
C PHE A 544 -0.71 20.04 -41.92
N GLY A 545 -0.51 19.57 -40.68
CA GLY A 545 -0.02 20.39 -39.57
C GLY A 545 1.36 21.00 -39.86
N MET A 546 2.29 20.21 -40.40
CA MET A 546 3.65 20.66 -40.73
C MET A 546 3.66 21.74 -41.80
N VAL A 547 2.79 21.64 -42.82
CA VAL A 547 2.63 22.69 -43.85
C VAL A 547 2.02 23.96 -43.25
N MET A 548 0.96 23.84 -42.46
CA MET A 548 0.25 25.00 -41.91
C MET A 548 1.09 25.77 -40.89
N PHE A 549 1.68 25.06 -39.92
CA PHE A 549 2.53 25.68 -38.90
C PHE A 549 3.93 26.00 -39.41
N GLY A 550 4.45 25.25 -40.39
CA GLY A 550 5.74 25.57 -41.03
C GLY A 550 5.67 26.84 -41.87
N ASN A 551 4.58 27.04 -42.63
CA ASN A 551 4.35 28.29 -43.36
C ASN A 551 4.11 29.48 -42.42
N ALA A 552 3.49 29.25 -41.26
CA ALA A 552 3.32 30.27 -40.24
C ALA A 552 4.64 30.62 -39.53
N PHE A 553 5.48 29.62 -39.25
CA PHE A 553 6.80 29.79 -38.64
C PHE A 553 7.77 30.52 -39.59
N ARG A 554 7.75 30.18 -40.88
CA ARG A 554 8.55 30.87 -41.90
C ARG A 554 8.18 32.36 -42.08
N LYS A 555 6.95 32.74 -41.74
CA LYS A 555 6.49 34.14 -41.75
C LYS A 555 6.80 34.88 -40.44
N SER A 556 7.20 34.18 -39.39
CA SER A 556 7.60 34.77 -38.10
C SER A 556 9.12 34.87 -37.90
N LEU A 557 9.89 34.18 -38.75
CA LEU A 557 11.30 34.45 -39.03
C LEU A 557 11.40 35.65 -39.97
#